data_AF-A0A2I0A1Q3-F1
#
_entry.id   AF-A0A2I0A1Q3-F1
#
_cell.length_a   1.000
_cell.length_b   1.000
_cell.length_c   1.000
_cell.angle_alpha   90.00
_cell.angle_beta   90.00
_cell.angle_gamma   90.00
#
_symmetry.space_group_name_H-M   'P 1'
#
loop_
_entity.id
_entity.type
_entity.pdbx_description
1 polymer ?
#
loop_
_entity_poly.entity_id
_entity_poly.type
_entity_poly.pdbx_seq_one_letter_code
_entity_poly.pdbx_strand_id
1 'polypeptide(L)'
;MELGYVAAVQLWRFAIAVVFFHTSEYLLAASIHGRSNVSWASLLISKQYILAMTFALLEYFTEMAFFPEIKDHWWICDIGLVMVLAGETIRKAGIITAGRSFTHTIKVYYEDHHELITRGIYRFIRHPGYCGFFIWAIGTQVMLCNAISLIGFAVVTWRFFSIRIPYEEFFLQQFFGSDYVEYAERVPSGLPFIR
;
A
#
# COMPACT_ATOMS: atom_id res chain seq x y z
N MET A 1 -31.85 5.42 -10.78
CA MET A 1 -31.47 4.38 -9.81
C MET A 1 -30.95 5.14 -8.60
N GLU A 2 -31.77 5.29 -7.57
CA GLU A 2 -31.30 5.91 -6.31
C GLU A 2 -30.23 5.02 -5.71
N LEU A 3 -29.11 5.62 -5.31
CA LEU A 3 -28.02 4.88 -4.69
C LEU A 3 -28.48 4.44 -3.29
N GLY A 4 -28.51 3.13 -3.04
CA GLY A 4 -28.80 2.60 -1.71
C GLY A 4 -27.85 3.20 -0.67
N TYR A 5 -28.34 3.43 0.55
CA TYR A 5 -27.55 4.07 1.62
C TYR A 5 -26.19 3.38 1.85
N VAL A 6 -26.16 2.05 1.84
CA VAL A 6 -24.93 1.26 2.03
C VAL A 6 -23.94 1.49 0.88
N ALA A 7 -24.40 1.46 -0.36
CA ALA A 7 -23.58 1.72 -1.54
C ALA A 7 -23.02 3.16 -1.54
N ALA A 8 -23.82 4.14 -1.11
CA ALA A 8 -23.36 5.52 -0.93
C ALA A 8 -22.22 5.61 0.10
N VAL A 9 -22.38 4.94 1.25
CA VAL A 9 -21.37 4.91 2.31
C VAL A 9 -20.08 4.24 1.83
N GLN A 10 -20.18 3.12 1.10
CA GLN A 10 -19.02 2.43 0.52
C GLN A 10 -18.22 3.34 -0.43
N LEU A 11 -18.90 3.98 -1.39
CA LEU A 11 -18.24 4.85 -2.36
C LEU A 11 -17.60 6.08 -1.70
N TRP A 12 -18.26 6.69 -0.71
CA TRP A 12 -17.68 7.80 0.04
C TRP A 12 -16.44 7.39 0.84
N ARG A 13 -16.51 6.27 1.57
CA ARG A 13 -15.37 5.73 2.32
C ARG A 13 -14.21 5.38 1.39
N PHE A 14 -14.49 4.76 0.25
CA PHE A 14 -13.50 4.47 -0.79
C PHE A 14 -12.85 5.74 -1.34
N ALA A 15 -13.65 6.74 -1.72
CA ALA A 15 -13.12 8.00 -2.24
C ALA A 15 -12.22 8.70 -1.20
N ILE A 16 -12.66 8.78 0.05
CA ILE A 16 -11.88 9.35 1.16
C ILE A 16 -10.58 8.57 1.36
N ALA A 17 -10.63 7.22 1.38
CA ALA A 17 -9.45 6.38 1.57
C ALA A 17 -8.42 6.58 0.44
N VAL A 18 -8.86 6.64 -0.82
CA VAL A 18 -7.99 6.87 -1.98
C VAL A 18 -7.38 8.27 -1.94
N VAL A 19 -8.19 9.30 -1.71
CA VAL A 19 -7.70 10.68 -1.61
C VAL A 19 -6.71 10.81 -0.45
N PHE A 20 -7.04 10.28 0.72
CA PHE A 20 -6.17 10.31 1.89
C PHE A 20 -4.85 9.58 1.61
N PHE A 21 -4.89 8.38 1.04
CA PHE A 21 -3.69 7.60 0.74
C PHE A 21 -2.70 8.41 -0.10
N HIS A 22 -3.15 8.94 -1.24
CA HIS A 22 -2.26 9.64 -2.18
C HIS A 22 -1.81 11.01 -1.66
N THR A 23 -2.72 11.77 -1.05
CA THR A 23 -2.36 13.10 -0.54
C THR A 23 -1.42 13.02 0.64
N SER A 24 -1.64 12.10 1.59
CA SER A 24 -0.74 11.89 2.73
C SER A 24 0.64 11.38 2.28
N GLU A 25 0.71 10.48 1.29
CA GLU A 25 1.98 10.05 0.68
C GLU A 25 2.79 11.23 0.14
N TYR A 26 2.14 12.06 -0.68
CA TYR A 26 2.79 13.22 -1.27
C TYR A 26 3.24 14.22 -0.21
N LEU A 27 2.39 14.52 0.78
CA LEU A 27 2.70 15.45 1.85
C LEU A 27 3.84 14.95 2.73
N LEU A 28 3.86 13.66 3.08
CA LEU A 28 4.95 13.07 3.84
C LEU A 28 6.26 13.11 3.04
N ALA A 29 6.24 12.70 1.77
CA ALA A 29 7.41 12.78 0.91
C ALA A 29 7.95 14.22 0.81
N ALA A 30 7.06 15.21 0.59
CA ALA A 30 7.43 16.61 0.51
C ALA A 30 7.97 17.17 1.83
N SER A 31 7.46 16.69 2.97
CA SER A 31 7.93 17.09 4.31
C SER A 31 9.31 16.52 4.65
N ILE A 32 9.60 15.29 4.23
CA ILE A 32 10.84 14.57 4.55
C ILE A 32 11.97 14.97 3.60
N HIS A 33 11.69 15.01 2.30
CA HIS A 33 12.68 15.20 1.24
C HIS A 33 12.75 16.63 0.71
N GLY A 34 11.79 17.48 1.08
CA GLY A 34 11.66 18.85 0.60
C GLY A 34 10.89 18.94 -0.72
N ARG A 35 10.07 19.99 -0.85
CA ARG A 35 9.15 20.19 -2.00
C ARG A 35 9.87 20.22 -3.36
N SER A 36 11.12 20.69 -3.41
CA SER A 36 11.91 20.74 -4.65
C SER A 36 12.34 19.36 -5.17
N ASN A 37 12.34 18.34 -4.31
CA ASN A 37 12.80 16.98 -4.63
C ASN A 37 11.65 16.00 -4.86
N VAL A 38 10.40 16.49 -4.84
CA VAL A 38 9.19 15.67 -4.96
C VAL A 38 8.43 16.09 -6.21
N SER A 39 7.93 15.10 -6.97
CA SER A 39 7.17 15.32 -8.19
C SER A 39 5.78 14.70 -8.08
N TRP A 40 4.94 14.90 -9.11
CA TRP A 40 3.63 14.25 -9.20
C TRP A 40 3.71 12.72 -9.19
N ALA A 41 4.86 12.13 -9.53
CA ALA A 41 5.06 10.68 -9.42
C ALA A 41 4.99 10.18 -7.96
N SER A 42 5.26 11.05 -6.98
CA SER A 42 5.15 10.73 -5.54
C SER A 42 3.71 10.62 -5.05
N LEU A 43 2.72 10.95 -5.89
CA LEU A 43 1.33 10.55 -5.65
C LEU A 43 1.13 9.05 -5.87
N LEU A 44 2.07 8.33 -6.51
CA LEU A 44 1.95 6.88 -6.78
C LEU A 44 0.79 6.50 -7.70
N ILE A 45 0.36 7.42 -8.57
CA ILE A 45 -0.69 7.19 -9.58
C ILE A 45 -0.04 6.84 -10.91
N SER A 46 0.16 5.54 -11.15
CA SER A 46 0.70 5.03 -12.42
C SER A 46 -0.42 4.72 -13.43
N LYS A 47 -0.06 4.47 -14.70
CA LYS A 47 -1.02 4.02 -15.72
C LYS A 47 -1.68 2.68 -15.34
N GLN A 48 -0.90 1.75 -14.80
CA GLN A 48 -1.38 0.45 -14.34
C GLN A 48 -2.33 0.60 -13.14
N TYR A 49 -2.03 1.54 -12.24
CA TYR A 49 -2.90 1.87 -11.12
C TYR A 49 -4.26 2.42 -11.59
N ILE A 50 -4.25 3.38 -12.52
CA ILE A 50 -5.48 3.94 -13.10
C ILE A 50 -6.31 2.84 -13.77
N LEU A 51 -5.67 1.93 -14.51
CA LEU A 51 -6.35 0.80 -15.14
C LEU A 51 -7.00 -0.12 -14.10
N ALA A 52 -6.26 -0.48 -13.04
CA ALA A 52 -6.78 -1.34 -11.97
C ALA A 52 -7.94 -0.69 -11.21
N MET A 53 -7.85 0.59 -10.89
CA MET A 53 -8.92 1.33 -10.20
C MET A 53 -10.14 1.53 -11.10
N THR A 54 -9.94 1.78 -12.39
CA THR A 54 -11.03 1.83 -13.37
C THR A 54 -11.74 0.48 -13.44
N PHE A 55 -10.99 -0.62 -13.52
CA PHE A 55 -11.55 -1.97 -13.54
C PHE A 55 -12.36 -2.26 -12.26
N ALA A 56 -11.85 -1.90 -11.09
CA ALA A 56 -12.56 -2.09 -9.82
C ALA A 56 -13.87 -1.29 -9.75
N LEU A 57 -13.88 -0.05 -10.26
CA LEU A 57 -15.11 0.74 -10.32
C LEU A 57 -16.10 0.18 -11.35
N LEU A 58 -15.61 -0.32 -12.50
CA LEU A 58 -16.45 -0.98 -13.49
C LEU A 58 -17.10 -2.24 -12.93
N GLU A 59 -16.35 -3.08 -12.23
CA GLU A 59 -16.91 -4.23 -11.50
C GLU A 59 -17.97 -3.78 -10.50
N TYR A 60 -17.65 -2.79 -9.66
CA TYR A 60 -18.56 -2.30 -8.64
C TYR A 60 -19.90 -1.81 -9.22
N PHE A 61 -19.85 -0.95 -10.24
CA PHE A 61 -21.05 -0.40 -10.87
C PHE A 61 -21.81 -1.45 -11.69
N THR A 62 -21.12 -2.41 -12.28
CA THR A 62 -21.77 -3.54 -12.97
C THR A 62 -22.51 -4.42 -11.97
N GLU A 63 -21.86 -4.83 -10.90
CA GLU A 63 -22.49 -5.63 -9.84
C GLU A 63 -23.63 -4.86 -9.17
N MET A 64 -23.49 -3.57 -8.93
CA MET A 64 -24.58 -2.75 -8.39
C MET A 64 -25.79 -2.68 -9.33
N ALA A 65 -25.59 -2.70 -10.64
CA ALA A 65 -26.67 -2.64 -11.62
C ALA A 65 -27.40 -3.98 -11.82
N PHE A 66 -26.69 -5.11 -11.70
CA PHE A 66 -27.23 -6.44 -12.01
C PHE A 66 -27.44 -7.33 -10.78
N PHE A 67 -26.68 -7.10 -9.70
CA PHE A 67 -26.61 -7.91 -8.47
C PHE A 67 -26.47 -7.02 -7.21
N PRO A 68 -27.38 -6.05 -6.98
CA PRO A 68 -27.25 -5.06 -5.91
C PRO A 68 -27.13 -5.66 -4.52
N GLU A 69 -27.66 -6.86 -4.29
CA GLU A 69 -27.64 -7.56 -3.00
C GLU A 69 -26.20 -7.80 -2.49
N ILE A 70 -25.24 -7.96 -3.40
CA ILE A 70 -23.81 -8.12 -3.07
C ILE A 70 -23.27 -6.88 -2.36
N LYS A 71 -23.78 -5.69 -2.71
CA LYS A 71 -23.32 -4.41 -2.18
C LYS A 71 -23.99 -4.01 -0.86
N ASP A 72 -25.03 -4.71 -0.43
CA ASP A 72 -25.74 -4.42 0.82
C ASP A 72 -25.09 -5.04 2.07
N HIS A 73 -24.00 -5.79 1.91
CA HIS A 73 -23.25 -6.39 3.02
C HIS A 73 -22.39 -5.38 3.79
N TRP A 74 -23.03 -4.55 4.62
CA TRP A 74 -22.40 -3.48 5.40
C TRP A 74 -21.22 -3.94 6.29
N TRP A 75 -21.30 -5.13 6.88
CA TRP A 75 -20.23 -5.66 7.75
C TRP A 75 -18.95 -5.98 6.97
N ILE A 76 -19.05 -6.38 5.70
CA ILE A 76 -17.89 -6.58 4.83
C ILE A 76 -17.22 -5.22 4.54
N CYS A 77 -18.02 -4.18 4.31
CA CYS A 77 -17.52 -2.82 4.16
C CYS A 77 -16.71 -2.37 5.38
N ASP A 78 -17.19 -2.64 6.59
CA ASP A 78 -16.48 -2.29 7.83
C ASP A 78 -15.17 -3.10 8.00
N ILE A 79 -15.15 -4.39 7.65
CA ILE A 79 -13.90 -5.17 7.62
C ILE A 79 -12.90 -4.55 6.64
N GLY A 80 -13.35 -4.21 5.43
CA GLY A 80 -12.52 -3.54 4.44
C GLY A 80 -11.97 -2.20 4.93
N LEU A 81 -12.79 -1.41 5.63
CA LEU A 81 -12.36 -0.17 6.26
C LEU A 81 -11.28 -0.40 7.33
N VAL A 82 -11.46 -1.40 8.20
CA VAL A 82 -10.45 -1.76 9.20
C VAL A 82 -9.13 -2.16 8.52
N MET A 83 -9.18 -2.95 7.45
CA MET A 83 -8.00 -3.31 6.66
C MET A 83 -7.33 -2.07 6.04
N VAL A 84 -8.11 -1.17 5.45
CA VAL A 84 -7.61 0.10 4.89
C VAL A 84 -6.89 0.93 5.95
N LEU A 85 -7.49 1.11 7.13
CA LEU A 85 -6.90 1.87 8.23
C LEU A 85 -5.64 1.20 8.79
N ALA A 86 -5.62 -0.13 8.89
CA ALA A 86 -4.44 -0.88 9.31
C ALA A 86 -3.30 -0.74 8.29
N GLY A 87 -3.59 -0.91 7.00
CA GLY A 87 -2.60 -0.77 5.92
C GLY A 87 -2.04 0.65 5.83
N GLU A 88 -2.89 1.66 5.95
CA GLU A 88 -2.52 3.07 6.10
C GLU A 88 -1.54 3.26 7.26
N THR A 89 -1.93 2.82 8.45
CA THR A 89 -1.13 3.00 9.67
C THR A 89 0.24 2.33 9.53
N ILE A 90 0.29 1.09 9.07
CA ILE A 90 1.54 0.35 8.86
C ILE A 90 2.45 1.08 7.87
N ARG A 91 1.90 1.53 6.74
CA ARG A 91 2.66 2.22 5.71
C ARG A 91 3.22 3.55 6.22
N LYS A 92 2.38 4.37 6.85
CA LYS A 92 2.77 5.70 7.34
C LYS A 92 3.73 5.59 8.52
N ALA A 93 3.57 4.59 9.40
CA ALA A 93 4.55 4.29 10.42
C ALA A 93 5.91 3.91 9.81
N GLY A 94 5.94 3.16 8.70
CA GLY A 94 7.17 2.88 7.95
C GLY A 94 7.85 4.15 7.46
N ILE A 95 7.09 5.01 6.76
CA ILE A 95 7.59 6.29 6.21
C ILE A 95 8.15 7.19 7.32
N ILE A 96 7.39 7.37 8.40
CA ILE A 96 7.78 8.24 9.51
C ILE A 96 9.01 7.68 10.24
N THR A 97 9.06 6.36 10.45
CA THR A 97 10.17 5.72 11.18
C THR A 97 11.47 5.78 10.39
N ALA A 98 11.41 5.54 9.08
CA ALA A 98 12.57 5.57 8.20
C ALA A 98 13.00 6.98 7.78
N GLY A 99 12.07 7.96 7.80
CA GLY A 99 12.38 9.36 7.51
C GLY A 99 13.08 9.51 6.17
N ARG A 100 14.27 10.15 6.16
CA ARG A 100 15.05 10.38 4.94
C ARG A 100 15.52 9.11 4.24
N SER A 101 15.60 7.99 4.96
CA SER A 101 15.94 6.69 4.37
C SER A 101 14.76 6.04 3.63
N PHE A 102 13.54 6.59 3.72
CA PHE A 102 12.40 6.11 2.96
C PHE A 102 12.31 6.80 1.59
N THR A 103 12.36 6.03 0.50
CA THR A 103 12.18 6.55 -0.86
C THR A 103 11.19 5.72 -1.68
N HIS A 104 10.42 6.39 -2.55
CA HIS A 104 9.47 5.70 -3.44
C HIS A 104 10.18 4.89 -4.54
N THR A 105 11.39 5.28 -4.89
CA THR A 105 12.27 4.55 -5.82
C THR A 105 13.34 3.82 -5.03
N ILE A 106 13.59 2.56 -5.36
CA ILE A 106 14.68 1.78 -4.76
C ILE A 106 16.00 2.47 -5.09
N LYS A 107 16.79 2.73 -4.06
CA LYS A 107 18.12 3.30 -4.21
C LYS A 107 19.10 2.20 -4.57
N VAL A 108 19.84 2.42 -5.66
CA VAL A 108 20.84 1.47 -6.17
C VAL A 108 22.28 1.93 -5.92
N TYR A 109 22.43 3.10 -5.28
CA TYR A 109 23.70 3.65 -4.81
C TYR A 109 23.60 4.02 -3.34
N TYR A 110 24.71 3.90 -2.62
CA TYR A 110 24.82 4.34 -1.24
C TYR A 110 24.84 5.87 -1.17
N GLU A 111 24.14 6.44 -0.20
CA GLU A 111 24.14 7.87 0.10
C GLU A 111 24.54 8.05 1.57
N ASP A 112 25.32 9.08 1.92
CA ASP A 112 25.90 9.24 3.27
C ASP A 112 24.89 9.30 4.43
N HIS A 113 23.61 9.52 4.11
CA HIS A 113 22.50 9.57 5.05
C HIS A 113 21.61 8.31 5.05
N HIS A 114 22.02 7.25 4.34
CA HIS A 114 21.37 5.95 4.41
C HIS A 114 21.78 5.24 5.71
N GLU A 115 20.84 5.17 6.64
CA GLU A 115 20.97 4.37 7.85
C GLU A 115 20.15 3.09 7.73
N LEU A 116 20.65 1.99 8.28
CA LEU A 116 19.87 0.77 8.42
C LEU A 116 18.86 0.95 9.56
N ILE A 117 17.59 1.09 9.22
CA ILE A 117 16.51 1.32 10.19
C ILE A 117 15.94 -0.03 10.67
N THR A 118 16.21 -0.37 11.93
CA THR A 118 15.69 -1.59 12.59
C THR A 118 14.79 -1.30 13.80
N ARG A 119 14.54 -0.02 14.09
CA ARG A 119 13.71 0.45 15.21
C ARG A 119 12.24 0.64 14.82
N GLY A 120 11.37 0.85 15.81
CA GLY A 120 9.96 1.15 15.57
C GLY A 120 9.25 0.00 14.88
N ILE A 121 8.46 0.28 13.84
CA ILE A 121 7.74 -0.77 13.09
C ILE A 121 8.69 -1.76 12.38
N TYR A 122 9.90 -1.31 12.03
CA TYR A 122 10.92 -2.15 11.39
C TYR A 122 11.41 -3.28 12.30
N ARG A 123 11.21 -3.22 13.62
CA ARG A 123 11.54 -4.34 14.52
C ARG A 123 10.67 -5.59 14.29
N PHE A 124 9.53 -5.42 13.61
CA PHE A 124 8.54 -6.48 13.39
C PHE A 124 8.43 -6.90 11.93
N ILE A 125 8.72 -5.98 11.00
CA ILE A 125 8.54 -6.19 9.57
C ILE A 125 9.57 -5.38 8.79
N ARG A 126 10.29 -6.02 7.87
CA ARG A 126 11.38 -5.35 7.12
C ARG A 126 10.87 -4.34 6.11
N HIS A 127 9.72 -4.62 5.50
CA HIS A 127 9.14 -3.77 4.45
C HIS A 127 7.73 -3.28 4.83
N PRO A 128 7.60 -2.47 5.90
CA PRO A 128 6.30 -1.98 6.36
C PRO A 128 5.60 -1.13 5.31
N GLY A 129 6.35 -0.36 4.51
CA GLY A 129 5.77 0.41 3.39
C GLY A 129 5.05 -0.46 2.36
N TYR A 130 5.59 -1.65 2.06
CA TYR A 130 5.01 -2.60 1.11
C TYR A 130 3.89 -3.41 1.73
N CYS A 131 4.09 -3.89 2.96
CA CYS A 131 3.06 -4.59 3.73
C CYS A 131 1.79 -3.73 3.88
N GLY A 132 1.96 -2.47 4.29
CA GLY A 132 0.85 -1.54 4.44
C GLY A 132 0.15 -1.23 3.12
N PHE A 133 0.90 -1.05 2.02
CA PHE A 133 0.32 -0.89 0.68
C PHE A 133 -0.52 -2.12 0.27
N PHE A 134 0.02 -3.31 0.47
CA PHE A 134 -0.63 -4.57 0.12
C PHE A 134 -1.96 -4.74 0.86
N ILE A 135 -1.95 -4.56 2.18
CA ILE A 135 -3.16 -4.64 3.02
C ILE A 135 -4.17 -3.57 2.62
N TRP A 136 -3.72 -2.33 2.39
CA TRP A 136 -4.58 -1.23 1.97
C TRP A 136 -5.27 -1.53 0.63
N ALA A 137 -4.50 -1.98 -0.37
CA ALA A 137 -5.00 -2.27 -1.70
C ALA A 137 -6.08 -3.36 -1.67
N ILE A 138 -5.85 -4.44 -0.93
CA ILE A 138 -6.84 -5.52 -0.73
C ILE A 138 -8.05 -4.99 0.05
N GLY A 139 -7.82 -4.24 1.13
CA GLY A 139 -8.87 -3.67 1.97
C GLY A 139 -9.84 -2.78 1.19
N THR A 140 -9.36 -2.01 0.20
CA THR A 140 -10.25 -1.21 -0.66
C THR A 140 -11.23 -2.08 -1.46
N GLN A 141 -10.82 -3.27 -1.90
CA GLN A 141 -11.68 -4.16 -2.67
C GLN A 141 -12.64 -4.95 -1.78
N VAL A 142 -12.21 -5.34 -0.59
CA VAL A 142 -13.11 -5.86 0.46
C VAL A 142 -14.17 -4.81 0.81
N MET A 143 -13.77 -3.55 0.97
CA MET A 143 -14.67 -2.46 1.33
C MET A 143 -15.78 -2.23 0.29
N LEU A 144 -15.48 -2.49 -0.98
CA LEU A 144 -16.40 -2.39 -2.11
C LEU A 144 -17.15 -3.70 -2.40
N CYS A 145 -16.92 -4.77 -1.63
CA CYS A 145 -17.44 -6.12 -1.91
C CYS A 145 -17.13 -6.60 -3.35
N ASN A 146 -15.97 -6.25 -3.90
CA ASN A 146 -15.56 -6.60 -5.27
C ASN A 146 -14.74 -7.89 -5.25
N ALA A 147 -15.36 -9.05 -5.49
CA ALA A 147 -14.68 -10.34 -5.38
C ALA A 147 -13.60 -10.56 -6.46
N ILE A 148 -13.85 -10.10 -7.70
CA ILE A 148 -12.92 -10.29 -8.82
C ILE A 148 -11.72 -9.37 -8.66
N SER A 149 -11.96 -8.08 -8.40
CA SER A 149 -10.89 -7.12 -8.16
C SER A 149 -10.12 -7.42 -6.88
N LEU A 150 -10.75 -8.00 -5.85
CA LEU A 150 -10.03 -8.47 -4.66
C LEU A 150 -8.92 -9.45 -5.03
N ILE A 151 -9.24 -10.48 -5.81
CA ILE A 151 -8.25 -11.47 -6.27
C ILE A 151 -7.21 -10.81 -7.18
N GLY A 152 -7.66 -9.98 -8.13
CA GLY A 152 -6.78 -9.27 -9.04
C GLY A 152 -5.76 -8.38 -8.32
N PHE A 153 -6.24 -7.56 -7.37
CA PHE A 153 -5.39 -6.68 -6.57
C PHE A 153 -4.43 -7.51 -5.71
N ALA A 154 -4.90 -8.56 -5.03
CA ALA A 154 -4.05 -9.42 -4.23
C ALA A 154 -2.92 -10.04 -5.07
N VAL A 155 -3.23 -10.66 -6.21
CA VAL A 155 -2.23 -11.32 -7.07
C VAL A 155 -1.26 -10.31 -7.68
N VAL A 156 -1.76 -9.21 -8.24
CA VAL A 156 -0.92 -8.22 -8.93
C VAL A 156 -0.01 -7.49 -7.95
N THR A 157 -0.54 -7.03 -6.81
CA THR A 157 0.28 -6.32 -5.80
C THR A 157 1.26 -7.25 -5.11
N TRP A 158 0.86 -8.48 -4.78
CA TRP A 158 1.78 -9.48 -4.25
C TRP A 158 2.91 -9.77 -5.23
N ARG A 159 2.59 -10.00 -6.52
CA ARG A 159 3.61 -10.25 -7.55
C ARG A 159 4.57 -9.08 -7.69
N PHE A 160 4.04 -7.85 -7.72
CA PHE A 160 4.86 -6.64 -7.77
C PHE A 160 5.87 -6.61 -6.62
N PHE A 161 5.43 -6.84 -5.38
CA PHE A 161 6.32 -6.81 -4.22
C PHE A 161 7.23 -8.05 -4.11
N SER A 162 6.81 -9.22 -4.59
CA SER A 162 7.65 -10.43 -4.63
C SER A 162 8.89 -10.28 -5.51
N ILE A 163 8.82 -9.42 -6.53
CA ILE A 163 9.95 -9.10 -7.40
C ILE A 163 10.74 -7.93 -6.79
N ARG A 164 10.03 -6.93 -6.28
CA ARG A 164 10.61 -5.68 -5.80
C ARG A 164 11.41 -5.85 -4.51
N ILE A 165 10.92 -6.64 -3.56
CA ILE A 165 11.57 -6.86 -2.26
C ILE A 165 12.97 -7.46 -2.46
N PRO A 166 13.15 -8.63 -3.10
CA PRO A 166 14.49 -9.21 -3.28
C PRO A 166 15.46 -8.28 -4.02
N TYR A 167 14.96 -7.50 -4.98
CA TYR A 167 15.77 -6.51 -5.69
C TYR A 167 16.25 -5.38 -4.76
N GLU A 168 15.40 -4.89 -3.85
CA GLU A 168 15.80 -3.92 -2.84
C GLU A 168 16.76 -4.52 -1.80
N GLU A 169 16.46 -5.72 -1.32
CA GLU A 169 17.27 -6.42 -0.31
C GLU A 169 18.69 -6.71 -0.83
N PHE A 170 18.83 -6.97 -2.14
CA PHE A 170 20.14 -7.08 -2.78
C PHE A 170 21.00 -5.83 -2.53
N PHE A 171 20.45 -4.62 -2.76
CA PHE A 171 21.19 -3.38 -2.52
C PHE A 171 21.36 -3.08 -1.03
N LEU A 172 20.36 -3.36 -0.20
CA LEU A 172 20.48 -3.19 1.26
C LEU A 172 21.62 -4.05 1.82
N GLN A 173 21.79 -5.28 1.31
CA GLN A 173 22.93 -6.12 1.65
C GLN A 173 24.26 -5.55 1.15
N GLN A 174 24.30 -4.94 -0.05
CA GLN A 174 25.51 -4.25 -0.53
C GLN A 174 25.85 -3.02 0.33
N PHE A 175 24.86 -2.29 0.82
CA PHE A 175 25.04 -1.07 1.60
C PHE A 175 25.45 -1.33 3.05
N PHE A 176 24.88 -2.35 3.68
CA PHE A 176 24.99 -2.58 5.13
C PHE A 176 25.63 -3.92 5.51
N GLY A 177 25.96 -4.78 4.53
CA GLY A 177 26.69 -6.01 4.76
C GLY A 177 26.01 -6.96 5.75
N SER A 178 26.78 -7.44 6.75
CA SER A 178 26.33 -8.39 7.76
C SER A 178 25.17 -7.87 8.61
N ASP A 179 25.14 -6.57 8.89
CA ASP A 179 24.10 -5.97 9.75
C ASP A 179 22.71 -6.16 9.16
N TYR A 180 22.60 -6.05 7.82
CA TYR A 180 21.35 -6.33 7.13
C TYR A 180 21.00 -7.82 7.11
N VAL A 181 21.99 -8.69 6.90
CA VAL A 181 21.78 -10.15 6.87
C VAL A 181 21.26 -10.62 8.23
N GLU A 182 21.90 -10.24 9.33
CA GLU A 182 21.48 -10.60 10.68
C GLU A 182 20.10 -10.04 11.04
N TYR A 183 19.75 -8.86 10.51
CA TYR A 183 18.42 -8.30 10.64
C TYR A 183 17.38 -9.10 9.83
N ALA A 184 17.72 -9.47 8.59
CA ALA A 184 16.87 -10.22 7.67
C ALA A 184 16.51 -11.63 8.19
N GLU A 185 17.43 -12.27 8.91
CA GLU A 185 17.20 -13.58 9.53
C GLU A 185 16.18 -13.55 10.68
N ARG A 186 16.06 -12.40 11.38
CA ARG A 186 15.24 -12.28 12.60
C ARG A 186 13.86 -11.68 12.35
N VAL A 187 13.73 -10.85 11.31
CA VAL A 187 12.53 -10.05 11.06
C VAL A 187 11.95 -10.44 9.71
N PRO A 188 10.67 -10.78 9.58
CA PRO A 188 10.07 -11.19 8.30
C PRO A 188 9.92 -10.01 7.32
N SER A 189 9.86 -10.30 6.02
CA SER A 189 9.62 -9.28 4.98
C SER A 189 8.34 -8.47 5.22
N GLY A 190 7.28 -9.15 5.68
CA GLY A 190 5.94 -8.59 5.93
C GLY A 190 4.88 -8.95 4.92
N LEU A 191 5.26 -9.65 3.86
CA LEU A 191 4.32 -10.23 2.92
C LEU A 191 4.41 -11.77 2.97
N PRO A 192 3.29 -12.48 2.80
CA PRO A 192 3.28 -13.93 2.86
C PRO A 192 4.14 -14.51 1.73
N PHE A 193 4.89 -15.57 2.02
CA PHE A 193 5.72 -16.31 1.06
C PHE A 193 6.88 -15.52 0.41
N ILE A 194 7.22 -14.34 0.93
CA ILE A 194 8.40 -13.58 0.54
C ILE A 194 9.37 -13.64 1.72
N ARG A 195 10.54 -14.24 1.52
CA ARG A 195 11.55 -14.35 2.58
C ARG A 195 12.12 -13.01 2.95
#